data_AF-A0A8S3K9X1-F1
#
_entry.id   AF-A0A8S3K9X1-F1
#
_cell.length_a   1.000
_cell.length_b   1.000
_cell.length_c   1.000
_cell.angle_alpha   90.00
_cell.angle_beta   90.00
_cell.angle_gamma   90.00
#
_symmetry.space_group_name_H-M   'P 1'
#
loop_
_entity.id
_entity.type
_entity.pdbx_description
1 polymer ?
#
loop_
_entity_poly.entity_id
_entity_poly.type
_entity_poly.pdbx_seq_one_letter_code
_entity_poly.pdbx_strand_id
1 'polypeptide(L)' 'MANDNRLDEYLKRIESSHPTNGCTEEYLNRLQVAHLTHIPFETFDLIDIKLLNISMDHRFDRLVRQNRGGET' A
#
# COMPACT_ATOMS: atom_id res chain seq x y z
N MET A 1 -15.84 4.43 -12.88
CA MET A 1 -14.50 4.94 -13.25
C MET A 1 -13.79 5.57 -12.03
N ALA A 2 -13.77 4.89 -10.88
CA ALA A 2 -13.19 5.42 -9.64
C ALA A 2 -12.02 4.57 -9.09
N ASN A 3 -11.75 3.39 -9.68
CA ASN A 3 -10.72 2.47 -9.20
C ASN A 3 -9.32 2.76 -9.77
N ASP A 4 -9.21 3.32 -10.97
CA ASP A 4 -7.93 3.52 -11.65
C ASP A 4 -7.00 4.46 -10.86
N ASN A 5 -7.57 5.51 -10.25
CA ASN A 5 -6.79 6.48 -9.48
C ASN A 5 -6.15 5.88 -8.21
N ARG A 6 -6.84 4.98 -7.49
CA ARG A 6 -6.28 4.36 -6.27
C ARG A 6 -5.13 3.40 -6.59
N LEU A 7 -5.24 2.67 -7.70
CA LEU A 7 -4.18 1.79 -8.15
C LEU A 7 -2.94 2.59 -8.54
N ASP A 8 -3.10 3.68 -9.28
CA ASP A 8 -2.00 4.57 -9.66
C ASP A 8 -1.30 5.19 -8.43
N GLU A 9 -2.09 5.71 -7.48
CA GLU A 9 -1.56 6.25 -6.23
C GLU A 9 -0.76 5.20 -5.45
N TYR A 10 -1.27 3.96 -5.36
CA TYR A 10 -0.58 2.87 -4.68
C TYR A 10 0.70 2.45 -5.40
N LEU A 11 0.64 2.23 -6.72
CA LEU A 11 1.82 1.87 -7.50
C LEU A 11 2.90 2.94 -7.38
N LYS A 12 2.52 4.23 -7.41
CA LYS A 12 3.44 5.34 -7.15
C LYS A 12 4.05 5.27 -5.76
N ARG A 13 3.27 4.96 -4.71
CA ARG A 13 3.74 4.86 -3.33
C ARG A 13 4.80 3.77 -3.13
N ILE A 14 4.67 2.66 -3.85
CA ILE A 14 5.62 1.53 -3.78
C ILE A 14 6.66 1.58 -4.90
N GLU A 15 6.75 2.69 -5.63
CA GLU A 15 7.67 2.90 -6.75
C GLU A 15 7.61 1.78 -7.82
N SER A 16 6.39 1.32 -8.11
CA SER A 16 6.11 0.31 -9.12
C SER A 16 5.32 0.89 -10.29
N SER A 17 5.22 0.12 -11.36
CA SER A 17 4.50 0.48 -12.58
C SER A 17 3.45 -0.56 -12.93
N HIS A 18 2.51 -0.19 -13.80
CA HIS A 18 1.55 -1.12 -14.39
C HIS A 18 2.26 -2.25 -15.14
N PRO A 19 1.66 -3.45 -15.17
CA PRO A 19 2.22 -4.56 -15.93
C PRO A 19 2.18 -4.24 -17.43
N THR A 20 3.31 -4.40 -18.12
CA THR A 20 3.39 -4.21 -19.58
C THR A 20 3.00 -5.47 -20.35
N ASN A 21 3.21 -6.64 -19.75
CA ASN A 21 2.97 -7.96 -20.37
C ASN A 21 1.83 -8.72 -19.67
N GLY A 22 0.89 -8.01 -19.06
CA GLY A 22 -0.20 -8.59 -18.26
C GLY A 22 0.22 -9.05 -16.86
N CYS A 23 -0.74 -9.59 -16.10
CA CYS A 23 -0.54 -10.01 -14.71
C CYS A 23 0.20 -11.36 -14.63
N THR A 24 1.53 -11.32 -14.74
CA THR A 24 2.41 -12.50 -14.65
C THR A 24 2.85 -12.80 -13.21
N GLU A 25 3.40 -13.99 -12.98
CA GLU A 25 4.05 -14.34 -11.70
C GLU A 25 5.24 -13.42 -11.39
N GLU A 26 6.02 -13.06 -12.41
CA GLU A 26 7.12 -12.10 -12.28
C GLU A 26 6.61 -10.73 -11.80
N TYR A 27 5.49 -10.28 -12.35
CA TYR A 27 4.86 -9.03 -11.92
C TYR A 27 4.38 -9.11 -10.46
N LEU A 28 3.75 -10.22 -10.08
CA LEU A 28 3.30 -10.44 -8.70
C LEU A 28 4.47 -10.40 -7.71
N ASN A 29 5.57 -11.08 -8.02
CA ASN A 29 6.78 -11.07 -7.20
C ASN A 29 7.36 -9.66 -7.06
N ARG A 30 7.44 -8.92 -8.17
CA ARG A 30 7.89 -7.52 -8.14
C ARG A 30 6.99 -6.64 -7.28
N LEU A 31 5.68 -6.79 -7.41
CA LEU A 31 4.70 -6.02 -6.63
C LEU A 31 4.82 -6.30 -5.13
N GLN A 32 4.98 -7.57 -4.76
CA GLN A 32 5.15 -7.99 -3.36
C GLN A 32 6.46 -7.46 -2.77
N VAL A 33 7.58 -7.59 -3.48
CA VAL A 33 8.88 -7.06 -3.04
C VAL A 33 8.79 -5.55 -2.87
N ALA A 34 8.25 -4.83 -3.87
CA ALA A 34 8.10 -3.39 -3.82
C ALA A 34 7.26 -2.92 -2.62
N HIS A 35 6.17 -3.63 -2.30
CA HIS A 35 5.39 -3.34 -1.08
C HIS A 35 6.25 -3.48 0.18
N LEU A 36 6.91 -4.63 0.35
CA LEU A 36 7.69 -4.93 1.55
C LEU A 36 8.88 -3.98 1.75
N THR A 37 9.47 -3.46 0.67
CA THR A 37 10.63 -2.57 0.76
C THR A 37 10.25 -1.10 0.94
N HIS A 38 9.06 -0.68 0.50
CA HIS A 38 8.66 0.74 0.54
C HIS A 38 7.62 1.05 1.63
N ILE A 39 6.86 0.07 2.09
CA ILE A 39 5.87 0.24 3.16
C ILE A 39 6.45 -0.35 4.45
N PRO A 40 6.79 0.50 5.45
CA PRO A 40 7.35 0.01 6.70
C PRO A 40 6.28 -0.75 7.50
N PHE A 41 6.71 -1.77 8.22
CA PHE A 41 5.90 -2.40 9.26
C PHE A 41 6.01 -1.57 10.54
N GLU A 42 4.90 -1.01 11.03
CA GLU A 42 4.91 -0.19 12.24
C GLU A 42 3.64 -0.38 13.09
N THR A 43 3.80 -0.29 14.41
CA THR A 43 2.74 -0.44 15.41
C THR A 43 2.53 0.82 16.26
N PHE A 44 3.05 1.98 15.82
CA PHE A 44 3.02 3.23 16.61
C PHE A 44 1.61 3.65 17.07
N ASP A 45 0.57 3.34 16.30
CA ASP A 45 -0.81 3.69 16.64
C ASP A 45 -1.39 2.83 17.79
N LEU A 46 -0.83 1.65 18.07
CA LEU A 46 -1.18 0.83 19.23
C LEU A 46 -0.68 1.45 20.55
N ILE A 47 0.40 2.23 20.48
CA ILE A 47 1.00 2.88 21.67
C ILE A 47 0.12 4.04 22.14
N ASP A 48 -0.58 4.72 21.20
CA ASP A 48 -1.37 5.93 21.47
C ASP A 48 -2.85 5.68 21.79
N ILE A 49 -3.30 4.42 21.94
CA ILE A 49 -4.71 4.02 22.17
C ILE A 49 -5.67 4.73 21.20
N LYS A 50 -5.22 5.05 19.99
CA LYS A 50 -6.13 5.46 18.91
C LYS A 50 -6.88 4.21 18.47
N LEU A 51 -8.21 4.29 18.43
CA LEU A 51 -9.05 3.22 17.90
C LEU A 51 -8.52 2.78 16.54
N LEU A 52 -8.07 1.53 16.44
CA LEU A 52 -7.63 0.91 15.20
C LEU A 52 -8.78 0.91 14.20
N ASN A 53 -8.82 1.93 13.34
CA ASN A 53 -9.76 1.96 12.23
C ASN A 53 -9.22 1.05 11.12
N ILE A 54 -9.81 -0.14 11.01
CA ILE A 54 -9.43 -1.19 10.08
C ILE A 54 -10.10 -1.07 8.70
N SER A 55 -10.85 0.01 8.44
CA SER A 55 -11.50 0.19 7.13
C SER A 55 -10.48 0.33 6.01
N MET A 56 -10.82 -0.18 4.82
CA MET A 56 -9.94 -0.13 3.65
C MET A 56 -9.59 1.30 3.22
N ASP A 57 -10.51 2.25 3.38
CA ASP A 57 -10.27 3.65 3.02
C ASP A 57 -9.30 4.31 4.01
N HIS A 58 -9.49 4.08 5.31
CA HIS A 58 -8.54 4.57 6.31
C HIS A 58 -7.15 3.95 6.16
N ARG A 59 -7.07 2.63 5.93
CA ARG A 59 -5.80 1.93 5.68
C ARG A 59 -5.11 2.48 4.42
N PHE A 60 -5.84 2.70 3.35
CA PHE A 60 -5.29 3.25 2.11
C PHE A 60 -4.78 4.67 2.30
N ASP A 61 -5.57 5.56 2.92
CA ASP A 61 -5.15 6.93 3.19
C ASP A 61 -3.87 6.97 4.03
N ARG A 62 -3.79 6.11 5.05
CA ARG A 62 -2.58 6.00 5.88
C ARG A 62 -1.37 5.50 5.10
N LEU A 63 -1.48 4.34 4.46
CA LEU A 63 -0.35 3.70 3.78
C LEU A 63 0.12 4.49 2.55
N VAL A 64 -0.83 4.99 1.77
CA VAL A 64 -0.57 5.56 0.43
C VAL A 64 -0.44 7.07 0.47
N ARG A 65 -1.34 7.78 1.14
CA ARG A 65 -1.38 9.26 1.09
C ARG A 65 -0.57 9.91 2.21
N GLN A 66 -0.47 9.27 3.37
CA GLN A 66 0.28 9.78 4.52
C GLN A 66 1.71 9.20 4.61
N ASN A 67 2.10 8.32 3.68
CA ASN A 67 3.39 7.63 3.69
C ASN A 67 3.70 6.90 5.01
N ARG A 68 2.66 6.42 5.71
CA ARG A 68 2.82 5.66 6.95
C ARG A 68 3.00 4.18 6.65
N GLY A 69 3.47 3.46 7.67
CA GLY A 69 3.42 2.01 7.71
C GLY A 69 2.15 1.49 8.35
N GLY A 70 2.11 0.18 8.56
CA GLY A 70 1.10 -0.45 9.41
C GLY A 70 1.34 -1.94 9.57
N GLU A 71 0.62 -2.52 10.52
CA GLU A 71 0.40 -3.96 10.54
C GLU A 71 -0.58 -4.33 9.41
N THR A 72 -0.14 -5.19 8.49
CA THR A 72 -0.93 -5.70 7.36
C THR A 72 -2.03 -6.62 7.85
#